data_AF-A0A2G8SFJ9-F1
#
_entry.id   AF-A0A2G8SFJ9-F1
#
_cell.length_a   1.000
_cell.length_b   1.000
_cell.length_c   1.000
_cell.angle_alpha   90.00
_cell.angle_beta   90.00
_cell.angle_gamma   90.00
#
_symmetry.space_group_name_H-M   'P 1'
#
loop_
_entity.id
_entity.type
_entity.pdbx_description
1 polymer ?
#
loop_
_entity_poly.entity_id
_entity_poly.type
_entity_poly.pdbx_seq_one_letter_code
_entity_poly.pdbx_strand_id
1 'polypeptide(L)'
;MAPLDQPPDIPNAFVDQSSNPVTLTRADSSTVFTPLALFHAYTKYDIDIRNGRTGGAVPVGYAEFAGRWNEDGNCPYRFSTFNSATAVVTTVGAPFPAGFLNSIDPPSTPRAPMPPTTFKYTAGQNDLI
;
A
#
# COMPACT_ATOMS: atom_id res chain seq x y z
N MET A 1 10.21 6.25 24.39
CA MET A 1 10.18 5.06 23.52
C MET A 1 8.77 4.94 23.00
N ALA A 2 8.53 5.21 21.71
CA ALA A 2 7.24 4.90 21.10
C ALA A 2 7.10 3.37 20.99
N PRO A 3 5.92 2.78 21.26
CA PRO A 3 5.72 1.34 21.18
C PRO A 3 5.95 0.84 19.76
N LEU A 4 6.63 -0.32 19.64
CA LEU A 4 7.01 -0.97 18.37
C LEU A 4 5.83 -1.43 17.50
N ASP A 5 4.60 -1.25 17.96
CA ASP A 5 3.38 -1.78 17.35
C ASP A 5 2.45 -0.68 16.80
N GLN A 6 2.83 0.59 16.92
CA GLN A 6 2.01 1.67 16.40
C GLN A 6 2.36 1.91 14.93
N PRO A 7 1.39 1.82 13.99
CA PRO A 7 1.64 2.23 12.62
C PRO A 7 2.16 3.67 12.61
N PRO A 8 3.08 4.03 11.69
CA PRO A 8 3.58 5.39 11.62
C PRO A 8 2.39 6.34 11.47
N ASP A 9 2.40 7.44 12.23
CA ASP A 9 1.34 8.45 12.18
C ASP A 9 1.21 8.95 10.74
N ILE A 10 0.12 8.55 10.10
CA ILE A 10 -0.15 8.92 8.72
C ILE A 10 -0.76 10.32 8.76
N PRO A 11 -0.08 11.38 8.28
CA PRO A 11 -0.51 12.76 8.51
C PRO A 11 -1.61 13.16 7.53
N ASN A 12 -2.72 12.44 7.55
CA ASN A 12 -3.91 12.70 6.76
C ASN A 12 -5.14 12.58 7.66
N ALA A 13 -5.95 13.64 7.72
CA ALA A 13 -7.08 13.76 8.63
C ALA A 13 -8.19 12.70 8.40
N PHE A 14 -8.22 12.07 7.22
CA PHE A 14 -9.21 11.05 6.86
C PHE A 14 -8.73 9.63 7.12
N VAL A 15 -7.47 9.44 7.51
CA VAL A 15 -6.96 8.10 7.80
C VAL A 15 -7.41 7.67 9.20
N ASP A 16 -8.15 6.57 9.25
CA ASP A 16 -8.49 5.91 10.50
C ASP A 16 -7.25 5.24 11.09
N GLN A 17 -6.64 5.90 12.08
CA GLN A 17 -5.43 5.42 12.77
C GLN A 17 -5.66 4.14 13.58
N SER A 18 -6.93 3.76 13.81
CA SER A 18 -7.32 2.54 14.53
C SER A 18 -7.49 1.33 13.59
N SER A 19 -7.47 1.54 12.28
CA SER A 19 -7.58 0.49 11.27
C SER A 19 -6.23 0.17 10.65
N ASN A 20 -5.83 -1.09 10.75
CA ASN A 20 -4.77 -1.65 9.93
C ASN A 20 -5.44 -2.18 8.64
N PRO A 21 -5.09 -1.77 7.40
CA PRO A 21 -3.86 -1.09 6.92
C PRO A 21 -3.95 0.41 6.54
N VAL A 22 -4.89 0.85 5.68
CA VAL A 22 -5.17 2.28 5.44
C VAL A 22 -6.65 2.39 5.10
N THR A 23 -7.42 2.97 6.02
CA THR A 23 -8.85 3.21 5.82
C THR A 23 -9.10 4.71 5.75
N LEU A 24 -9.55 5.19 4.59
CA LEU A 24 -9.94 6.60 4.41
C LEU A 24 -11.43 6.75 4.75
N THR A 25 -11.74 7.47 5.83
CA THR A 25 -13.10 7.77 6.29
C THR A 25 -13.40 9.25 6.06
N ARG A 26 -14.43 9.54 5.27
CA ARG A 26 -14.87 10.92 5.02
C ARG A 26 -15.93 11.41 6.02
N ALA A 27 -16.20 12.71 5.96
CA ALA A 27 -17.29 13.36 6.69
C ALA A 27 -18.70 12.84 6.34
N ASP A 28 -18.88 12.21 5.16
CA ASP A 28 -20.13 11.54 4.75
C ASP A 28 -20.19 10.06 5.19
N SER A 29 -19.25 9.62 6.04
CA SER A 29 -19.08 8.25 6.51
C SER A 29 -18.75 7.22 5.42
N SER A 30 -18.48 7.65 4.19
CA SER A 30 -17.97 6.74 3.16
C SER A 30 -16.56 6.29 3.51
N THR A 31 -16.31 4.98 3.37
CA THR A 31 -15.03 4.38 3.74
C THR A 31 -14.38 3.70 2.56
N VAL A 32 -13.10 3.97 2.33
CA VAL A 32 -12.28 3.21 1.38
C VAL A 32 -11.19 2.48 2.12
N PHE A 33 -11.29 1.16 2.07
CA PHE A 33 -10.24 0.28 2.55
C PHE A 33 -9.18 0.10 1.46
N THR A 34 -7.93 0.45 1.79
CA THR A 34 -6.78 0.25 0.91
C THR A 34 -5.79 -0.69 1.58
N PRO A 35 -5.61 -1.93 1.07
CA PRO A 35 -4.61 -2.84 1.62
C PRO A 35 -3.20 -2.25 1.51
N LEU A 36 -2.34 -2.61 2.46
CA LEU A 36 -0.99 -2.04 2.59
C LEU A 36 -0.14 -2.19 1.33
N ALA A 37 -0.16 -3.38 0.73
CA ALA A 37 0.54 -3.66 -0.52
C ALA A 37 0.07 -2.76 -1.66
N LEU A 38 -1.22 -2.39 -1.68
CA LEU A 38 -1.78 -1.51 -2.70
C LEU A 38 -1.41 -0.06 -2.43
N PHE A 39 -1.39 0.37 -1.16
CA PHE A 39 -0.85 1.69 -0.77
C PHE A 39 0.63 1.84 -1.17
N HIS A 40 1.43 0.78 -1.03
CA HIS A 40 2.82 0.76 -1.51
C HIS A 40 2.90 0.85 -3.03
N ALA A 41 2.05 0.09 -3.75
CA ALA A 41 1.99 0.17 -5.21
C ALA A 41 1.62 1.59 -5.68
N TYR A 42 0.67 2.24 -5.01
CA TYR A 42 0.29 3.63 -5.29
C TYR A 42 1.43 4.60 -5.03
N THR A 43 2.13 4.46 -3.91
CA THR A 43 3.24 5.35 -3.58
C THR A 43 4.41 5.17 -4.53
N LYS A 44 4.73 3.92 -4.89
CA LYS A 44 5.73 3.62 -5.89
C LYS A 44 5.36 4.23 -7.25
N TYR A 45 4.13 4.04 -7.68
CA TYR A 45 3.64 4.61 -8.94
C TYR A 45 3.70 6.15 -8.91
N ASP A 46 3.30 6.79 -7.82
CA ASP A 46 3.42 8.25 -7.62
C ASP A 46 4.87 8.74 -7.78
N ILE A 47 5.81 8.07 -7.12
CA ILE A 47 7.24 8.39 -7.25
C ILE A 47 7.70 8.19 -8.70
N ASP A 48 7.30 7.11 -9.36
CA ASP A 48 7.69 6.84 -10.75
C ASP A 48 7.13 7.93 -11.70
N ILE A 49 5.86 8.33 -11.60
CA ILE A 49 5.31 9.40 -12.45
C ILE A 49 5.88 10.79 -12.14
N ARG A 50 6.19 11.10 -10.87
CA ARG A 50 6.89 12.34 -10.48
C ARG A 50 8.30 12.40 -11.08
N ASN A 51 8.95 11.25 -11.24
CA ASN A 51 10.26 11.12 -11.89
C ASN A 51 10.16 11.00 -13.43
N GLY A 52 8.97 11.23 -14.02
CA GLY A 52 8.76 11.17 -15.46
C GLY A 52 8.64 9.76 -16.05
N ARG A 53 8.55 8.72 -15.21
CA ARG A 53 8.40 7.32 -15.64
C ARG A 53 6.92 6.96 -15.77
N THR A 54 6.28 7.48 -16.81
CA THR A 54 4.83 7.32 -17.05
C THR A 54 4.45 6.09 -17.88
N GLY A 55 5.43 5.32 -18.39
CA GLY A 55 5.20 4.14 -19.22
C GLY A 55 4.81 2.86 -18.47
N GLY A 56 4.69 2.91 -17.14
CA GLY A 56 4.31 1.77 -16.30
C GLY A 56 2.80 1.53 -16.25
N ALA A 57 2.41 0.32 -15.85
CA ALA A 57 1.00 0.01 -15.59
C ALA A 57 0.47 0.87 -14.42
N VAL A 58 -0.68 1.50 -14.62
CA VAL A 58 -1.36 2.26 -13.56
C VAL A 58 -2.00 1.27 -12.59
N PRO A 59 -1.69 1.33 -11.29
CA PRO A 59 -2.36 0.49 -10.30
C PRO A 59 -3.88 0.73 -10.32
N VAL A 60 -4.65 -0.36 -10.27
CA VAL A 60 -6.12 -0.28 -10.21
C VAL A 60 -6.56 0.56 -9.02
N GLY A 61 -7.50 1.48 -9.22
CA GLY A 61 -8.02 2.36 -8.17
C GLY A 61 -7.12 3.55 -7.79
N TYR A 62 -5.93 3.70 -8.38
CA TYR A 62 -5.00 4.79 -8.05
C TYR A 62 -5.63 6.19 -8.15
N ALA A 63 -6.33 6.48 -9.25
CA ALA A 63 -6.92 7.80 -9.47
C ALA A 63 -7.99 8.14 -8.43
N GLU A 64 -8.82 7.16 -8.06
CA GLU A 64 -9.83 7.33 -7.01
C GLU A 64 -9.18 7.54 -5.64
N PHE A 65 -8.18 6.70 -5.31
CA PHE A 65 -7.44 6.82 -4.07
C PHE A 65 -6.72 8.17 -3.94
N ALA A 66 -5.96 8.56 -4.96
CA ALA A 66 -5.24 9.83 -5.00
C ALA A 66 -6.20 11.02 -4.88
N GLY A 67 -7.34 10.97 -5.58
CA GLY A 67 -8.40 11.98 -5.47
C GLY A 67 -8.92 12.14 -4.05
N ARG A 68 -9.22 11.02 -3.38
CA ARG A 68 -9.70 11.01 -1.99
C ARG A 68 -8.64 11.45 -0.98
N TRP A 69 -7.43 10.93 -1.11
CA TRP A 69 -6.30 11.31 -0.24
C TRP A 69 -6.06 12.82 -0.27
N ASN A 70 -6.09 13.38 -1.48
CA ASN A 70 -5.81 14.78 -1.73
C ASN A 70 -6.93 15.72 -1.28
N GLU A 71 -8.06 15.24 -0.77
CA GLU A 71 -9.06 16.13 -0.16
C GLU A 71 -8.57 16.76 1.12
N ASP A 72 -7.62 16.12 1.81
CA ASP A 72 -6.99 16.73 2.97
C ASP A 72 -5.99 17.78 2.49
N GLY A 73 -6.45 19.02 2.38
CA GLY A 73 -5.64 20.16 1.98
C GLY A 73 -4.51 20.49 2.96
N ASN A 74 -4.59 20.01 4.20
CA ASN A 74 -3.57 20.21 5.22
C ASN A 74 -2.49 19.11 5.20
N CYS A 75 -2.73 18.00 4.49
CA CYS A 75 -1.77 16.92 4.36
C CYS A 75 -0.56 17.40 3.53
N PRO A 76 0.68 17.35 4.08
CA PRO A 76 1.87 17.76 3.34
C PRO A 76 2.27 16.75 2.25
N TYR A 77 1.92 15.47 2.42
CA TYR A 77 2.24 14.38 1.50
C TYR A 77 1.02 14.02 0.66
N ARG A 78 1.04 14.37 -0.63
CA ARG A 78 -0.11 14.23 -1.51
C ARG A 78 0.25 13.38 -2.72
N PHE A 79 -0.74 12.77 -3.35
CA PHE A 79 -0.51 11.96 -4.55
C PHE A 79 -0.61 12.83 -5.79
N SER A 80 0.22 12.55 -6.79
CA SER A 80 0.11 13.18 -8.10
C SER A 80 -1.03 12.53 -8.88
N THR A 81 -1.60 13.25 -9.83
CA THR A 81 -2.59 12.68 -10.74
C THR A 81 -2.01 12.63 -12.14
N PHE A 82 -2.01 11.46 -12.76
CA PHE A 82 -1.63 11.30 -14.15
C PHE A 82 -2.88 11.24 -15.02
N ASN A 83 -2.97 12.16 -16.00
CA ASN A 83 -3.98 12.12 -17.04
C ASN A 83 -3.41 11.39 -18.26
N SER A 84 -3.87 10.16 -18.50
CA SER A 84 -3.41 9.33 -19.63
C SER A 84 -3.82 9.87 -20.99
N ALA A 85 -4.91 10.65 -21.07
CA ALA A 85 -5.39 11.22 -22.33
C ALA A 85 -4.51 12.39 -22.81
N THR A 86 -3.93 13.15 -21.87
CA THR A 86 -3.08 14.30 -22.19
C THR A 86 -1.60 14.06 -21.89
N ALA A 87 -1.26 12.90 -21.32
CA ALA A 87 0.07 12.55 -20.79
C ALA A 87 0.62 13.58 -19.78
N VAL A 88 -0.26 14.27 -19.04
CA VAL A 88 0.12 15.30 -18.07
C VAL A 88 0.13 14.71 -16.66
N VAL A 89 1.20 14.97 -15.92
CA VAL A 89 1.29 14.69 -14.48
C VAL A 89 1.04 15.99 -13.72
N THR A 90 -0.01 16.02 -12.91
CA THR A 90 -0.25 17.11 -11.96
C THR A 90 0.29 16.68 -10.62
N THR A 91 1.38 17.32 -10.19
CA THR A 91 2.00 17.05 -8.89
C THR A 91 1.43 17.99 -7.84
N VAL A 92 0.98 17.43 -6.72
CA VAL A 92 0.49 18.21 -5.57
C VAL A 92 1.23 17.73 -4.32
N GLY A 93 1.70 18.67 -3.50
CA GLY A 93 2.44 18.37 -2.26
C GLY A 93 3.75 17.59 -2.46
N ALA A 94 4.33 17.16 -1.34
CA ALA A 94 5.55 16.37 -1.32
C ALA A 94 5.25 14.87 -1.53
N PRO A 95 6.19 14.09 -2.09
CA PRO A 95 6.08 12.63 -2.07
C PRO A 95 6.31 12.10 -0.65
N PHE A 96 5.84 10.87 -0.37
CA PHE A 96 6.12 10.23 0.90
C PHE A 96 7.62 9.96 1.08
N PRO A 97 8.18 10.24 2.27
CA PRO A 97 9.57 9.91 2.54
C PRO A 97 9.76 8.39 2.60
N ALA A 98 10.86 7.88 2.04
CA ALA A 98 11.12 6.44 1.98
C ALA A 98 11.10 5.76 3.37
N GLY A 99 11.54 6.46 4.41
CA GLY A 99 11.49 5.98 5.80
C GLY A 99 10.07 5.70 6.30
N PHE A 100 9.09 6.49 5.87
CA PHE A 100 7.68 6.28 6.22
C PHE A 100 7.14 5.00 5.60
N LEU A 101 7.48 4.72 4.34
CA LEU A 101 7.07 3.49 3.65
C LEU A 101 7.72 2.23 4.26
N ASN A 102 8.96 2.35 4.73
CA ASN A 102 9.66 1.26 5.44
C ASN A 102 9.14 1.03 6.87
N SER A 103 8.47 2.01 7.48
CA SER A 103 7.82 1.83 8.79
C SER A 103 6.45 1.19 8.68
N ILE A 104 5.83 1.27 7.50
CA ILE A 104 4.54 0.65 7.20
C ILE A 104 4.71 -0.87 7.00
N ASP A 105 5.72 -1.31 6.24
CA ASP A 105 6.11 -2.72 6.14
C ASP A 105 7.45 -2.90 6.85
N PRO A 106 7.53 -3.56 8.04
CA PRO A 106 8.82 -3.98 8.53
C PRO A 106 9.45 -4.85 7.44
N PRO A 107 10.72 -4.64 7.06
CA PRO A 107 11.32 -5.31 5.92
C PRO A 107 11.02 -6.79 6.01
N SER A 108 10.20 -7.30 5.10
CA SER A 108 9.86 -8.72 5.04
C SER A 108 11.18 -9.47 5.01
N THR A 109 11.53 -10.13 6.13
CA THR A 109 12.67 -11.04 6.14
C THR A 109 12.44 -12.01 5.00
N PRO A 110 13.44 -12.26 4.12
CA PRO A 110 13.28 -13.21 3.05
C PRO A 110 12.70 -14.48 3.62
N ARG A 111 11.49 -14.85 3.16
CA ARG A 111 10.85 -16.07 3.65
C ARG A 111 11.81 -17.20 3.33
N ALA A 112 12.37 -17.83 4.36
CA ALA A 112 13.22 -18.99 4.17
C ALA A 112 12.43 -19.97 3.28
N PRO A 113 13.07 -20.58 2.26
CA PRO A 113 12.40 -21.57 1.44
C PRO A 113 11.77 -22.61 2.38
N MET A 114 10.46 -22.82 2.24
CA MET A 114 9.79 -23.85 3.02
C MET A 114 10.53 -25.16 2.76
N PRO A 115 10.86 -25.97 3.79
CA PRO A 115 11.30 -27.33 3.53
C PRO A 115 10.20 -28.02 2.70
N PRO A 116 10.56 -28.82 1.68
CA PRO A 116 9.56 -29.56 0.93
C PRO A 116 8.75 -30.42 1.92
N THR A 117 7.44 -30.24 1.95
CA THR A 117 6.53 -31.13 2.67
C THR A 117 6.66 -32.51 2.05
N THR A 118 7.49 -33.36 2.63
CA THR A 118 7.49 -34.79 2.32
C THR A 118 6.16 -35.35 2.79
N PHE A 119 5.19 -35.44 1.88
CA PHE A 119 4.08 -36.36 2.04
C PHE A 119 4.69 -37.77 2.13
N LYS A 120 4.82 -38.30 3.35
CA LYS A 120 5.06 -39.73 3.54
C LYS A 120 3.77 -40.43 3.14
N TYR A 121 3.64 -40.79 1.87
CA TYR A 121 2.74 -41.86 1.47
C TYR A 121 3.26 -43.13 2.15
N THR A 122 2.62 -43.55 3.24
CA THR A 122 2.81 -44.90 3.78
C THR A 122 2.14 -45.87 2.81
N ALA A 123 2.85 -46.25 1.76
CA ALA A 123 2.52 -47.41 0.95
C ALA A 123 2.89 -48.66 1.77
N GLY A 124 1.91 -49.24 2.45
CA GLY A 124 2.12 -50.43 3.27
C GLY A 124 1.02 -50.70 4.28
N GLN A 125 -0.23 -50.82 3.83
CA GLN A 125 -1.25 -51.53 4.60
C GLN A 125 -2.09 -52.39 3.65
N ASN A 126 -1.42 -53.33 2.97
CA ASN A 126 -2.04 -54.56 2.49
C ASN A 126 -1.54 -55.68 3.41
N ASP A 127 -2.33 -56.00 4.45
CA ASP A 127 -2.27 -57.30 5.11
C ASP A 127 -3.69 -57.73 5.49
N LEU A 128 -4.18 -58.68 4.69
CA LEU A 128 -4.99 -59.87 5.02
C LEU A 128 -6.09 -59.77 6.10
N ILE A 129 -7.34 -59.90 5.61
CA ILE A 129 -8.27 -60.96 6.06
C ILE A 129 -9.07 -61.47 4.87
#